data_AF-A0AAV2SAP1-F1
#
_entry.id   AF-A0AAV2SAP1-F1
#
_cell.length_a   1.000
_cell.length_b   1.000
_cell.length_c   1.000
_cell.angle_alpha   90.00
_cell.angle_beta   90.00
_cell.angle_gamma   90.00
#
_symmetry.space_group_name_H-M   'P 1'
#
loop_
_entity.id
_entity.type
_entity.pdbx_description
1 polymer ?
#
loop_
_entity_poly.entity_id
_entity_poly.type
_entity_poly.pdbx_seq_one_letter_code
_entity_poly.pdbx_strand_id
1 'polypeptide(L)'
;MLLVWRFQVHEQGCGVPYSLSMVVPMDEYDYFLPLTQLVTQHMINIAAHARLHITKHGLEGGRSVRKKLIGLCEVLVALRSASLDQYPLTPAGQPPDDRCLAELLLTSHLQTAGTTLIIGDSPNTANKIFWQFELHIDRYVLNITQMQVNTGVMDGIVRGMNGSVNLSAEDLLLSPRPVTVVDLSAGTVRQTSQPHLHSQTYANALHQHMLADWNNIADVPTHSQSFM
;
A
#
# COMPACT_ATOMS: atom_id res chain seq x y z
N MET A 1 7.44 20.19 10.48
CA MET A 1 8.44 19.69 9.50
C MET A 1 7.95 19.92 8.07
N LEU A 2 8.84 20.33 7.15
CA LEU A 2 8.55 20.45 5.72
C LEU A 2 9.29 19.34 4.96
N LEU A 3 8.56 18.51 4.21
CA LEU A 3 9.11 17.48 3.34
C LEU A 3 8.88 17.89 1.89
N VAL A 4 9.93 17.78 1.06
CA VAL A 4 9.88 18.23 -0.34
C VAL A 4 10.46 17.17 -1.26
N TRP A 5 9.67 16.73 -2.23
CA TRP A 5 10.08 15.85 -3.32
C TRP A 5 10.20 16.67 -4.60
N ARG A 6 11.43 16.83 -5.10
CA ARG A 6 11.73 17.61 -6.30
C ARG A 6 11.89 16.69 -7.50
N PHE A 7 11.37 17.11 -8.65
CA PHE A 7 11.53 16.42 -9.91
C PHE A 7 11.68 17.42 -11.06
N GLN A 8 12.24 16.99 -12.17
CA GLN A 8 12.46 17.84 -13.34
C GLN A 8 11.64 17.34 -14.53
N VAL A 9 11.04 18.29 -15.25
CA VAL A 9 10.34 18.06 -16.52
C VAL A 9 11.13 18.79 -17.61
N HIS A 10 11.36 18.12 -18.73
CA HIS A 10 12.03 18.75 -19.87
C HIS A 10 10.98 19.44 -20.73
N GLU A 11 11.01 20.76 -20.75
CA GLU A 11 10.13 21.60 -21.55
C GLU A 11 11.01 22.40 -22.54
N GLN A 12 10.76 22.26 -23.84
CA GLN A 12 11.44 23.03 -24.89
C GLN A 12 12.99 23.02 -24.81
N GLY A 13 13.58 21.90 -24.39
CA GLY A 13 15.03 21.75 -24.26
C GLY A 13 15.64 22.29 -22.96
N CYS A 14 14.83 22.81 -22.03
CA CYS A 14 15.25 23.22 -20.69
C CYS A 14 14.59 22.34 -19.61
N GLY A 15 15.34 22.02 -18.55
CA GLY A 15 14.81 21.30 -17.39
C GLY A 15 14.11 22.26 -16.43
N VAL A 16 12.78 22.20 -16.37
CA VAL A 16 11.97 22.99 -15.44
C VAL A 16 11.80 22.20 -14.13
N PRO A 17 12.18 22.76 -12.96
CA PRO A 17 12.03 22.10 -11.69
C PRO A 17 10.60 22.21 -11.16
N TYR A 18 10.05 21.08 -10.71
CA TYR A 18 8.78 20.97 -10.03
C TYR A 18 8.98 20.33 -8.65
N SER A 19 8.03 20.55 -7.74
CA SER A 19 8.07 19.91 -6.42
C SER A 19 6.70 19.59 -5.88
N LEU A 20 6.62 18.48 -5.15
CA LEU A 20 5.52 18.17 -4.25
C LEU A 20 6.01 18.39 -2.82
N SER A 21 5.20 19.05 -2.00
CA SER A 21 5.55 19.36 -0.62
C SER A 21 4.47 18.88 0.33
N MET A 22 4.88 18.38 1.49
CA MET A 22 4.01 18.04 2.60
C MET A 22 4.45 18.84 3.82
N VAL A 23 3.48 19.48 4.48
CA VAL A 23 3.70 20.22 5.72
C VAL A 23 3.12 19.39 6.85
N VAL A 24 3.97 18.94 7.76
CA VAL A 24 3.58 18.21 8.97
C VAL A 24 3.69 19.16 10.16
N PRO A 25 2.62 19.41 10.92
CA PRO A 25 2.67 20.17 12.16
C PRO A 25 3.70 19.58 13.15
N MET A 26 4.36 20.40 13.97
CA MET A 26 5.42 19.90 14.87
C MET A 26 4.88 19.01 15.98
N ASP A 27 3.66 19.26 16.42
CA ASP A 27 2.87 18.45 17.35
C ASP A 27 2.54 17.05 16.80
N GLU A 28 2.60 16.85 15.49
CA GLU A 28 2.35 15.55 14.83
C GLU A 28 3.63 14.83 14.38
N TYR A 29 4.81 15.37 14.74
CA TYR A 29 6.09 14.84 14.26
C TYR A 29 6.33 13.38 14.66
N ASP A 30 6.10 13.03 15.94
CA ASP A 30 6.36 11.68 16.46
C ASP A 30 5.44 10.65 15.84
N TYR A 31 4.16 11.01 15.62
CA TYR A 31 3.20 10.19 14.90
C TYR A 31 3.60 9.98 13.43
N PHE A 32 4.11 11.03 12.79
CA PHE A 32 4.49 10.97 11.39
C PHE A 32 5.79 10.20 11.13
N LEU A 33 6.74 10.22 12.07
CA LEU A 33 8.06 9.61 11.91
C LEU A 33 8.02 8.16 11.38
N PRO A 34 7.25 7.22 11.95
CA PRO A 34 7.12 5.86 11.41
C PRO A 34 6.50 5.81 10.00
N LEU A 35 5.64 6.76 9.65
CA LEU A 35 4.95 6.82 8.36
C LEU A 35 5.83 7.40 7.22
N THR A 36 6.98 7.98 7.56
CA THR A 36 7.84 8.70 6.61
C THR A 36 8.20 7.85 5.39
N GLN A 37 8.49 6.56 5.59
CA GLN A 37 8.85 5.68 4.48
C GLN A 37 7.67 5.41 3.54
N LEU A 38 6.49 5.13 4.08
CA LEU A 38 5.27 4.94 3.30
C LEU A 38 4.92 6.19 2.50
N VAL A 39 4.97 7.36 3.15
CA VAL A 39 4.67 8.63 2.52
C VAL A 39 5.69 8.92 1.42
N THR A 40 6.97 8.65 1.68
CA THR A 40 8.03 8.83 0.67
C THR A 40 7.77 7.98 -0.58
N GLN A 41 7.39 6.71 -0.42
CA GLN A 41 7.08 5.84 -1.54
C GLN A 41 5.87 6.33 -2.34
N HIS A 42 4.80 6.74 -1.67
CA HIS A 42 3.62 7.32 -2.32
C HIS A 42 3.98 8.60 -3.07
N MET A 43 4.74 9.51 -2.44
CA MET A 43 5.13 10.79 -3.05
C MET A 43 6.05 10.61 -4.25
N ILE A 44 6.96 9.63 -4.23
CA ILE A 44 7.78 9.26 -5.40
C ILE A 44 6.89 8.78 -6.56
N ASN A 45 5.93 7.88 -6.28
CA ASN A 45 5.00 7.39 -7.29
C ASN A 45 4.15 8.54 -7.86
N ILE A 46 3.61 9.42 -7.00
CA ILE A 46 2.84 10.59 -7.41
C ILE A 46 3.70 11.53 -8.26
N ALA A 47 4.94 11.80 -7.87
CA ALA A 47 5.87 12.62 -8.63
C ALA A 47 6.19 12.03 -10.01
N ALA A 48 6.33 10.71 -10.13
CA ALA A 48 6.54 10.04 -11.41
C ALA A 48 5.35 10.22 -12.36
N HIS A 49 4.12 10.05 -11.86
CA HIS A 49 2.91 10.30 -12.65
C HIS A 49 2.75 11.79 -12.99
N ALA A 50 3.02 12.68 -12.04
CA ALA A 50 2.97 14.13 -12.26
C ALA A 50 3.95 14.53 -13.38
N ARG A 51 5.19 14.04 -13.32
CA ARG A 51 6.20 14.25 -14.36
C ARG A 51 5.69 13.78 -15.71
N LEU A 52 5.11 12.59 -15.78
CA LEU A 52 4.58 12.01 -17.02
C LEU A 52 3.46 12.87 -17.63
N HIS A 53 2.46 13.24 -16.83
CA HIS A 53 1.34 14.04 -17.31
C HIS A 53 1.73 15.49 -17.65
N ILE A 54 2.63 16.11 -16.88
CA ILE A 54 3.13 17.46 -17.19
C ILE A 54 3.94 17.43 -18.48
N THR A 55 4.74 16.39 -18.70
CA THR A 55 5.49 16.23 -19.96
C THR A 55 4.55 16.14 -21.16
N LYS A 56 3.40 15.46 -21.03
CA LYS A 56 2.45 15.23 -22.12
C LYS A 56 1.48 16.40 -22.36
N HIS A 57 1.00 17.02 -21.30
CA HIS A 57 -0.13 17.97 -21.33
C HIS A 57 0.21 19.35 -20.72
N GLY A 58 1.48 19.60 -20.37
CA GLY A 58 1.89 20.80 -19.65
C GLY A 58 1.24 20.89 -18.26
N LEU A 59 1.10 22.11 -17.73
CA LEU A 59 0.54 22.35 -16.39
C LEU A 59 -0.89 21.79 -16.20
N GLU A 60 -1.68 21.63 -17.27
CA GLU A 60 -3.01 21.01 -17.19
C GLU A 60 -2.95 19.54 -16.79
N GLY A 61 -1.86 18.85 -17.16
CA GLY A 61 -1.56 17.48 -16.72
C GLY A 61 -1.41 17.36 -15.21
N GLY A 62 -1.08 18.44 -14.49
CA GLY A 62 -1.02 18.45 -13.03
C GLY A 62 -2.35 18.13 -12.35
N ARG A 63 -3.49 18.28 -13.04
CA ARG A 63 -4.83 17.96 -12.48
C ARG A 63 -5.00 16.47 -12.19
N SER A 64 -4.33 15.58 -12.91
CA SER A 64 -4.44 14.12 -12.69
C SER A 64 -3.85 13.70 -11.33
N VAL A 65 -2.88 14.46 -10.84
CA VAL A 65 -2.19 14.25 -9.56
C VAL A 65 -3.14 14.39 -8.37
N ARG A 66 -4.18 15.22 -8.51
CA ARG A 66 -5.15 15.50 -7.43
C ARG A 66 -5.76 14.24 -6.85
N LYS A 67 -6.18 13.29 -7.68
CA LYS A 67 -6.79 12.03 -7.22
C LYS A 67 -5.83 11.22 -6.34
N LYS A 68 -4.56 11.13 -6.74
CA LYS A 68 -3.54 10.37 -5.99
C LYS A 68 -3.15 11.07 -4.68
N LEU A 69 -3.13 12.41 -4.66
CA LEU A 69 -2.90 13.18 -3.42
C LEU A 69 -4.06 13.03 -2.42
N ILE A 70 -5.31 13.04 -2.91
CA ILE A 70 -6.49 12.76 -2.08
C ILE A 70 -6.38 11.35 -1.49
N GLY A 71 -6.06 10.35 -2.31
CA GLY A 71 -5.85 8.98 -1.83
C GLY A 71 -4.82 8.91 -0.71
N LEU A 72 -3.64 9.52 -0.86
CA LEU A 72 -2.64 9.57 0.22
C LEU A 72 -3.19 10.23 1.50
N CYS A 73 -3.97 11.29 1.39
CA CYS A 73 -4.60 11.91 2.56
C CYS A 73 -5.59 10.97 3.24
N GLU A 74 -6.39 10.23 2.46
CA GLU A 74 -7.31 9.22 2.99
C GLU A 74 -6.55 8.12 3.73
N VAL A 75 -5.41 7.66 3.19
CA VAL A 75 -4.54 6.69 3.87
C VAL A 75 -4.05 7.24 5.21
N LEU A 76 -3.54 8.48 5.27
CA LEU A 76 -3.04 9.08 6.50
C LEU A 76 -4.14 9.32 7.54
N VAL A 77 -5.31 9.80 7.12
CA VAL A 77 -6.48 9.95 8.01
C VAL A 77 -6.91 8.59 8.56
N ALA A 78 -6.87 7.57 7.72
CA ALA A 78 -7.31 6.25 8.12
C ALA A 78 -6.28 5.54 8.99
N LEU A 79 -4.97 5.73 8.77
CA LEU A 79 -3.93 5.33 9.72
C LEU A 79 -4.11 6.04 11.07
N ARG A 80 -4.53 7.31 11.08
CA ARG A 80 -4.73 8.05 12.33
C ARG A 80 -5.94 7.57 13.11
N SER A 81 -7.02 7.20 12.42
CA SER A 81 -8.26 6.73 13.07
C SER A 81 -8.26 5.23 13.36
N ALA A 82 -7.36 4.47 12.73
CA ALA A 82 -7.26 3.01 12.82
C ALA A 82 -5.94 2.50 13.41
N SER A 83 -5.09 3.39 13.92
CA SER A 83 -3.75 2.99 14.40
C SER A 83 -3.86 2.03 15.58
N LEU A 84 -2.90 1.11 15.66
CA LEU A 84 -2.70 0.19 16.78
C LEU A 84 -2.69 0.89 18.15
N ASP A 85 -2.19 2.13 18.20
CA ASP A 85 -2.06 2.92 19.43
C ASP A 85 -3.41 3.28 20.10
N GLN A 86 -4.51 3.24 19.35
CA GLN A 86 -5.84 3.64 19.85
C GLN A 86 -6.67 2.48 20.41
N TYR A 87 -6.24 1.24 20.18
CA TYR A 87 -6.92 0.07 20.74
C TYR A 87 -6.13 -0.45 21.93
N PRO A 88 -6.73 -0.47 23.14
CA PRO A 88 -6.03 -0.94 24.32
C PRO A 88 -5.55 -2.36 24.09
N LEU A 89 -4.30 -2.57 24.52
CA LEU A 89 -3.61 -3.84 24.59
C LEU A 89 -4.41 -4.85 25.42
N THR A 90 -5.51 -5.38 24.89
CA THR A 90 -6.37 -6.33 25.57
C THR A 90 -5.84 -7.73 25.32
N PRO A 91 -5.88 -8.63 26.32
CA PRO A 91 -5.31 -9.99 26.23
C PRO A 91 -6.07 -10.93 25.26
N ALA A 92 -6.87 -10.38 24.34
CA ALA A 92 -7.74 -11.11 23.42
C ALA A 92 -7.13 -11.37 22.04
N GLY A 93 -5.96 -10.79 21.74
CA GLY A 93 -5.21 -11.22 20.57
C GLY A 93 -4.54 -12.56 20.87
N GLN A 94 -5.27 -13.62 20.55
CA GLN A 94 -4.76 -14.97 20.62
C GLN A 94 -4.20 -15.36 19.26
N PRO A 95 -3.10 -16.14 19.21
CA PRO A 95 -2.72 -16.83 17.98
C PRO A 95 -3.93 -17.52 17.37
N PRO A 96 -3.95 -17.69 16.02
CA PRO A 96 -4.83 -18.69 15.44
C PRO A 96 -4.73 -19.97 16.27
N ASP A 97 -5.88 -20.56 16.61
CA ASP A 97 -5.92 -21.82 17.39
C ASP A 97 -5.10 -22.92 16.68
N ASP A 98 -4.98 -22.81 15.35
CA ASP A 98 -4.09 -23.63 14.54
C ASP A 98 -2.64 -23.11 14.59
N ARG A 99 -1.81 -23.86 15.32
CA ARG A 99 -0.36 -23.62 15.41
C ARG A 99 0.35 -23.65 14.06
N CYS A 100 -0.07 -24.53 13.13
CA CYS A 100 0.55 -24.63 11.81
C CYS A 100 0.31 -23.34 11.02
N LEU A 101 -0.92 -22.82 11.06
CA LEU A 101 -1.27 -21.55 10.45
C LEU A 101 -0.49 -20.39 11.07
N ALA A 102 -0.35 -20.36 12.41
CA ALA A 102 0.41 -19.34 13.10
C ALA A 102 1.90 -19.35 12.70
N GLU A 103 2.53 -20.53 12.62
CA GLU A 103 3.93 -20.68 12.19
C GLU A 103 4.11 -20.26 10.72
N LEU A 104 3.20 -20.66 9.82
CA LEU A 104 3.21 -20.25 8.41
C LEU A 104 3.06 -18.74 8.25
N LEU A 105 2.16 -18.13 9.03
CA LEU A 105 1.91 -16.70 8.98
C LEU A 105 3.14 -15.92 9.44
N LEU A 106 3.73 -16.28 10.58
CA LEU A 106 4.91 -15.63 11.13
C LEU A 106 6.12 -15.77 10.19
N THR A 107 6.40 -16.98 9.72
CA THR A 107 7.52 -17.22 8.80
C THR A 107 7.33 -16.45 7.50
N SER A 108 6.09 -16.42 6.99
CA SER A 108 5.77 -15.72 5.75
C SER A 108 5.91 -14.20 5.89
N HIS A 109 5.40 -13.63 6.98
CA HIS A 109 5.52 -12.20 7.31
C HIS A 109 6.99 -11.76 7.38
N LEU A 110 7.85 -12.57 8.02
CA LEU A 110 9.28 -12.28 8.12
C LEU A 110 9.98 -12.36 6.75
N GLN A 111 9.61 -13.33 5.91
CA GLN A 111 10.16 -13.49 4.55
C GLN A 111 9.76 -12.34 3.61
N THR A 112 8.59 -11.73 3.82
CA THR A 112 8.09 -10.58 3.05
C THR A 112 8.41 -9.23 3.70
N ALA A 113 9.42 -9.21 4.59
CA ALA A 113 9.92 -8.01 5.26
C ALA A 113 8.82 -7.22 5.99
N GLY A 114 7.87 -7.94 6.58
CA GLY A 114 6.78 -7.40 7.39
C GLY A 114 5.56 -6.90 6.61
N THR A 115 5.50 -7.11 5.29
CA THR A 115 4.35 -6.65 4.50
C THR A 115 3.30 -7.75 4.42
N THR A 116 2.20 -7.61 5.14
CA THR A 116 1.16 -8.65 5.19
C THR A 116 -0.23 -8.05 4.96
N LEU A 117 -1.05 -8.78 4.21
CA LEU A 117 -2.43 -8.44 3.92
C LEU A 117 -3.33 -9.52 4.52
N ILE A 118 -4.22 -9.12 5.42
CA ILE A 118 -5.09 -10.05 6.15
C ILE A 118 -6.51 -9.94 5.65
N ILE A 119 -7.03 -11.02 5.08
CA ILE A 119 -8.40 -11.14 4.61
C ILE A 119 -9.20 -11.88 5.69
N GLY A 120 -10.24 -11.22 6.20
CA GLY A 120 -11.14 -11.78 7.20
C GLY A 120 -12.61 -11.54 6.88
N ASP A 121 -13.49 -12.35 7.45
CA ASP A 121 -14.95 -12.18 7.30
C ASP A 121 -15.51 -11.08 8.21
N SER A 122 -14.72 -10.63 9.20
CA SER A 122 -15.05 -9.50 10.04
C SER A 122 -13.80 -8.71 10.41
N PRO A 123 -13.93 -7.40 10.70
CA PRO A 123 -12.84 -6.59 11.24
C PRO A 123 -12.20 -7.21 12.48
N ASN A 124 -13.03 -7.76 13.38
CA ASN A 124 -12.55 -8.40 14.60
C ASN A 124 -11.67 -9.62 14.30
N THR A 125 -12.04 -10.42 13.31
CA THR A 125 -11.27 -11.61 12.92
C THR A 125 -9.91 -11.20 12.35
N ALA A 126 -9.87 -10.21 11.47
CA ALA A 126 -8.62 -9.71 10.90
C ALA A 126 -7.74 -9.06 11.99
N ASN A 127 -8.32 -8.19 12.82
CA ASN A 127 -7.62 -7.43 13.87
C ASN A 127 -6.98 -8.30 14.95
N LYS A 128 -7.53 -9.48 15.24
CA LYS A 128 -6.92 -10.43 16.18
C LYS A 128 -5.52 -10.87 15.79
N ILE A 129 -5.20 -10.90 14.50
CA ILE A 129 -3.89 -11.34 14.01
C ILE A 129 -2.86 -10.21 14.07
N PHE A 130 -3.27 -8.96 13.84
CA PHE A 130 -2.37 -7.79 13.92
C PHE A 130 -1.68 -7.67 15.27
N TRP A 131 -2.39 -8.10 16.31
CA TRP A 131 -1.90 -8.20 17.66
C TRP A 131 -0.58 -8.98 17.81
N GLN A 132 -0.38 -10.02 16.99
CA GLN A 132 0.76 -10.92 17.17
C GLN A 132 2.09 -10.34 16.69
N PHE A 133 2.06 -9.26 15.91
CA PHE A 133 3.23 -8.76 15.21
C PHE A 133 3.83 -7.49 15.83
N GLU A 134 3.16 -6.83 16.80
CA GLU A 134 3.66 -5.68 17.58
C GLU A 134 4.45 -4.63 16.75
N LEU A 135 4.00 -4.32 15.53
CA LEU A 135 4.61 -3.30 14.69
C LEU A 135 3.83 -1.98 14.79
N HIS A 136 4.47 -0.95 15.32
CA HIS A 136 3.90 0.39 15.57
C HIS A 136 3.46 1.15 14.29
N ILE A 137 3.69 0.59 13.12
CA ILE A 137 3.41 1.20 11.82
C ILE A 137 2.14 0.58 11.19
N ASP A 138 1.62 -0.50 11.78
CA ASP A 138 0.57 -1.31 11.19
C ASP A 138 -0.84 -0.74 11.41
N ARG A 139 -1.75 -1.09 10.49
CA ARG A 139 -3.09 -0.53 10.44
C ARG A 139 -4.13 -1.60 10.83
N TYR A 140 -4.98 -1.31 11.81
CA TYR A 140 -6.15 -2.15 12.04
C TYR A 140 -7.16 -2.03 10.90
N VAL A 141 -7.86 -3.13 10.63
CA VAL A 141 -9.05 -3.16 9.80
C VAL A 141 -10.15 -2.40 10.52
N LEU A 142 -10.40 -1.16 10.11
CA LEU A 142 -11.67 -0.52 10.39
C LEU A 142 -12.71 -1.09 9.43
N ASN A 143 -13.95 -1.22 9.90
CA ASN A 143 -15.11 -1.80 9.23
C ASN A 143 -15.56 -1.02 7.98
N ILE A 144 -14.65 -0.82 7.01
CA ILE A 144 -14.84 0.07 5.88
C ILE A 144 -14.54 -0.73 4.63
N THR A 145 -15.62 -1.26 4.08
CA THR A 145 -15.76 -2.02 2.83
C THR A 145 -15.30 -1.29 1.56
N GLN A 146 -14.56 -0.18 1.66
CA GLN A 146 -14.30 0.74 0.54
C GLN A 146 -12.88 1.31 0.46
N MET A 147 -11.93 0.93 1.32
CA MET A 147 -10.56 1.45 1.18
C MET A 147 -9.73 0.61 0.21
N GLN A 148 -9.04 1.30 -0.70
CA GLN A 148 -8.07 0.70 -1.62
C GLN A 148 -6.89 0.14 -0.81
N VAL A 149 -6.42 -1.04 -1.22
CA VAL A 149 -5.31 -1.76 -0.59
C VAL A 149 -4.05 -0.91 -0.67
N ASN A 150 -3.43 -0.64 0.48
CA ASN A 150 -2.16 0.08 0.50
C ASN A 150 -1.01 -0.89 0.73
N THR A 151 -0.22 -1.05 -0.32
CA THR A 151 0.94 -1.92 -0.31
C THR A 151 2.13 -1.16 0.29
N GLY A 152 2.44 -1.45 1.56
CA GLY A 152 3.52 -0.80 2.30
C GLY A 152 3.38 -0.86 3.83
N VAL A 153 2.25 -1.34 4.34
CA VAL A 153 1.95 -1.55 5.76
C VAL A 153 1.24 -2.90 5.90
N MET A 154 1.20 -3.49 7.09
CA MET A 154 0.22 -4.52 7.34
C MET A 154 -1.19 -3.92 7.25
N ASP A 155 -1.98 -4.42 6.30
CA ASP A 155 -3.34 -3.94 6.03
C ASP A 155 -4.30 -5.12 6.10
N GLY A 156 -5.58 -4.86 6.34
CA GLY A 156 -6.54 -5.94 6.33
C GLY A 156 -7.85 -5.56 5.68
N ILE A 157 -8.41 -6.53 4.99
CA ILE A 157 -9.57 -6.39 4.11
C ILE A 157 -10.67 -7.27 4.68
N VAL A 158 -11.86 -6.69 4.81
CA VAL A 158 -13.06 -7.45 5.12
C VAL A 158 -13.67 -7.97 3.83
N ARG A 159 -13.94 -9.27 3.77
CA ARG A 159 -14.66 -9.89 2.65
C ARG A 159 -16.06 -9.28 2.53
N GLY A 160 -16.47 -8.93 1.31
CA GLY A 160 -17.81 -8.41 1.04
C GLY A 160 -18.90 -9.47 1.30
N MET A 161 -20.16 -9.03 1.46
CA MET A 161 -21.29 -9.94 1.73
C MET A 161 -21.54 -10.98 0.62
N ASN A 162 -21.07 -10.71 -0.60
CA ASN A 162 -21.08 -11.62 -1.75
C ASN A 162 -19.86 -12.58 -1.77
N GLY A 163 -19.00 -12.54 -0.76
CA GLY A 163 -17.76 -13.32 -0.69
C GLY A 163 -16.57 -12.72 -1.46
N SER A 164 -16.73 -11.58 -2.14
CA SER A 164 -15.66 -10.97 -2.94
C SER A 164 -14.68 -10.19 -2.08
N VAL A 165 -13.40 -10.25 -2.45
CA VAL A 165 -12.32 -9.43 -1.89
C VAL A 165 -11.92 -8.40 -2.94
N ASN A 166 -11.85 -7.12 -2.56
CA ASN A 166 -11.41 -6.06 -3.44
C ASN A 166 -9.86 -6.00 -3.45
N LEU A 167 -9.24 -7.04 -4.01
CA LEU A 167 -7.79 -7.16 -4.17
C LEU A 167 -7.49 -7.65 -5.58
N SER A 168 -6.84 -6.82 -6.38
CA SER A 168 -6.40 -7.22 -7.72
C SER A 168 -4.98 -7.79 -7.68
N ALA A 169 -4.65 -8.61 -8.69
CA ALA A 169 -3.27 -9.06 -8.88
C ALA A 169 -2.34 -7.88 -9.17
N GLU A 170 -2.87 -6.82 -9.81
CA GLU A 170 -2.14 -5.60 -10.10
C GLU A 170 -1.70 -4.87 -8.82
N ASP A 171 -2.58 -4.75 -7.83
CA ASP A 171 -2.27 -4.12 -6.54
C ASP A 171 -1.09 -4.81 -5.87
N LEU A 172 -1.05 -6.15 -5.92
CA LEU A 172 0.04 -6.96 -5.34
C LEU A 172 1.35 -6.79 -6.12
N LEU A 173 1.30 -6.71 -7.47
CA LEU A 173 2.48 -6.51 -8.31
C LEU A 173 3.04 -5.08 -8.20
N LEU A 174 2.17 -4.09 -8.03
CA LEU A 174 2.53 -2.70 -7.82
C LEU A 174 2.93 -2.39 -6.36
N SER A 175 2.95 -3.41 -5.49
CA SER A 175 3.56 -3.31 -4.18
C SER A 175 5.08 -3.07 -4.28
N PRO A 176 5.66 -2.10 -3.55
CA PRO A 176 7.10 -1.89 -3.54
C PRO A 176 7.89 -3.01 -2.85
N ARG A 177 7.21 -3.87 -2.08
CA ARG A 177 7.80 -5.02 -1.39
C ARG A 177 6.98 -6.28 -1.64
N PRO A 178 7.58 -7.47 -1.52
CA PRO A 178 6.81 -8.70 -1.50
C PRO A 178 5.72 -8.64 -0.42
N VAL A 179 4.57 -9.25 -0.67
CA VAL A 179 3.40 -9.22 0.20
C VAL A 179 3.03 -10.65 0.57
N THR A 180 2.80 -10.88 1.86
CA THR A 180 2.12 -12.08 2.36
C THR A 180 0.61 -11.83 2.33
N VAL A 181 -0.16 -12.69 1.69
CA VAL A 181 -1.62 -12.64 1.72
C VAL A 181 -2.14 -13.78 2.59
N VAL A 182 -2.82 -13.44 3.67
CA VAL A 182 -3.43 -14.39 4.60
C VAL A 182 -4.93 -14.35 4.42
N ASP A 183 -5.54 -15.48 4.08
CA ASP A 183 -6.99 -15.64 4.10
C ASP A 183 -7.38 -16.49 5.32
N LEU A 184 -7.91 -15.83 6.35
CA LEU A 184 -8.28 -16.49 7.61
C LEU A 184 -9.49 -17.40 7.46
N SER A 185 -10.39 -17.09 6.51
CA SER A 185 -11.58 -17.91 6.24
C SER A 185 -11.23 -19.20 5.51
N ALA A 186 -10.24 -19.13 4.61
CA ALA A 186 -9.74 -20.29 3.88
C ALA A 186 -8.59 -21.02 4.61
N GLY A 187 -8.02 -20.42 5.66
CA GLY A 187 -6.84 -20.93 6.35
C GLY A 187 -5.59 -20.96 5.46
N THR A 188 -5.46 -20.02 4.52
CA THR A 188 -4.36 -20.01 3.55
C THR A 188 -3.40 -18.85 3.77
N VAL A 189 -2.13 -19.12 3.54
CA VAL A 189 -1.05 -18.11 3.53
C VAL A 189 -0.34 -18.23 2.19
N ARG A 190 -0.34 -17.15 1.42
CA ARG A 190 0.31 -17.05 0.11
C ARG A 190 1.31 -15.93 0.11
N GLN A 191 2.31 -16.00 -0.76
CA GLN A 191 3.33 -14.96 -0.90
C GLN A 191 3.42 -14.52 -2.34
N THR A 192 3.74 -13.25 -2.55
CA THR A 192 4.31 -12.82 -3.83
C THR A 192 5.74 -13.37 -3.98
N SER A 193 6.33 -13.20 -5.15
CA SER A 193 7.66 -13.71 -5.44
C SER A 193 8.74 -13.17 -4.48
N GLN A 194 9.88 -13.86 -4.42
CA GLN A 194 11.02 -13.47 -3.58
C GLN A 194 11.50 -12.05 -3.91
N PRO A 195 12.09 -11.30 -2.96
CA PRO A 195 12.40 -9.87 -3.11
C PRO A 195 13.11 -9.47 -4.41
N HIS A 196 14.07 -10.28 -4.87
CA HIS A 196 14.84 -10.00 -6.08
C HIS A 196 14.02 -10.17 -7.37
N LEU A 197 13.12 -11.16 -7.41
CA LEU A 197 12.18 -11.35 -8.53
C LEU A 197 11.06 -10.32 -8.47
N HIS A 198 10.52 -10.08 -7.28
CA HIS A 198 9.47 -9.09 -7.07
C HIS A 198 9.89 -7.71 -7.53
N SER A 199 11.14 -7.31 -7.26
CA SER A 199 11.68 -6.02 -7.72
C SER A 199 11.69 -5.89 -9.24
N GLN A 200 12.02 -6.98 -9.97
CA GLN A 200 11.98 -6.99 -11.43
C GLN A 200 10.55 -6.96 -11.96
N THR A 201 9.65 -7.75 -11.37
CA THR A 201 8.24 -7.79 -11.75
C THR A 201 7.55 -6.45 -11.48
N TYR A 202 7.81 -5.84 -10.33
CA TYR A 202 7.35 -4.50 -9.96
C TYR A 202 7.82 -3.45 -10.97
N ALA A 203 9.12 -3.44 -11.31
CA ALA A 203 9.65 -2.48 -12.28
C ALA A 203 8.98 -2.62 -13.67
N ASN A 204 8.76 -3.85 -14.11
CA ASN A 204 8.07 -4.13 -15.37
C ASN A 204 6.59 -3.72 -15.34
N ALA A 205 5.87 -4.06 -14.27
CA ALA A 205 4.47 -3.70 -14.08
C ALA A 205 4.29 -2.18 -14.01
N LEU A 206 5.15 -1.49 -13.24
CA LEU A 206 5.14 -0.04 -13.14
C LEU A 206 5.43 0.61 -14.50
N HIS A 207 6.39 0.08 -15.25
CA HIS A 207 6.68 0.59 -16.60
C HIS A 207 5.49 0.40 -17.54
N GLN A 208 4.83 -0.76 -17.53
CA GLN A 208 3.63 -1.00 -18.33
C GLN A 208 2.48 -0.06 -17.94
N HIS A 209 2.26 0.15 -16.64
CA HIS A 209 1.25 1.10 -16.15
C HIS A 209 1.57 2.53 -16.61
N MET A 210 2.82 2.98 -16.51
CA MET A 210 3.23 4.31 -16.99
C MET A 210 3.07 4.46 -18.51
N LEU A 211 3.38 3.42 -19.28
CA LEU A 211 3.16 3.42 -20.74
C LEU A 211 1.67 3.47 -21.10
N ALA A 212 0.82 2.78 -20.34
CA ALA A 212 -0.62 2.81 -20.55
C ALA A 212 -1.20 4.19 -20.24
N ASP A 213 -0.78 4.80 -19.12
CA ASP A 213 -1.11 6.19 -18.79
C ASP A 213 -0.65 7.15 -19.89
N TRP A 214 0.57 6.95 -20.43
CA TRP A 214 1.07 7.74 -21.55
C TRP A 214 0.22 7.58 -22.81
N ASN A 215 -0.32 6.40 -23.08
CA ASN A 215 -1.12 6.12 -24.26
C ASN A 215 -2.63 6.31 -24.04
N ASN A 216 -3.07 6.69 -22.84
CA ASN A 216 -4.48 6.73 -22.42
C ASN A 216 -5.20 5.38 -22.61
N ILE A 217 -4.50 4.26 -22.39
CA ILE A 217 -5.08 2.92 -22.46
C ILE A 217 -5.63 2.57 -21.08
N ALA A 218 -6.94 2.36 -20.98
CA ALA A 218 -7.63 2.12 -19.71
C ALA A 218 -7.38 0.72 -19.11
N ASP A 219 -7.00 -0.26 -19.95
CA ASP A 219 -6.81 -1.64 -19.54
C ASP A 219 -5.38 -2.10 -19.89
N VAL A 220 -4.51 -2.21 -18.89
CA VAL A 220 -3.25 -2.94 -19.03
C VAL A 220 -3.57 -4.42 -18.87
N PRO A 221 -3.33 -5.27 -19.88
CA PRO A 221 -3.50 -6.70 -19.71
C PRO A 221 -2.47 -7.20 -18.69
N THR A 222 -2.90 -7.36 -17.44
CA THR A 222 -2.10 -8.03 -16.41
C THR A 222 -1.90 -9.48 -16.83
N HIS A 223 -0.65 -9.88 -17.05
CA HIS A 223 -0.33 -11.30 -17.08
C HIS A 223 -0.75 -11.91 -15.74
N SER A 224 -1.74 -12.80 -15.77
CA SER A 224 -2.17 -13.60 -14.63
C SER A 224 -1.03 -14.52 -14.23
N GLN A 225 -0.10 -14.03 -13.42
CA GLN A 225 0.80 -14.92 -12.68
C GLN A 225 -0.05 -15.55 -11.58
N SER A 226 -0.25 -16.86 -11.69
CA SER A 226 -0.78 -17.65 -10.59
C SER A 226 0.12 -17.42 -9.38
N PHE A 227 -0.41 -16.78 -8.34
CA PHE A 227 0.23 -16.76 -7.02
C PHE A 227 0.48 -18.22 -6.63
N MET A 228 1.74 -18.66 -6.54
CA MET A 228 2.04 -19.99 -6.02
C MET A 228 1.86 -20.00 -4.51
#